data_AF-A0A8B6X2T4-F1
#
_entry.id   AF-A0A8B6X2T4-F1
#
_cell.length_a   1.000
_cell.length_b   1.000
_cell.length_c   1.000
_cell.angle_alpha   90.00
_cell.angle_beta   90.00
_cell.angle_gamma   90.00
#
_symmetry.space_group_name_H-M   'P 1'
#
loop_
_entity.id
_entity.type
_entity.pdbx_description
1 polymer ?
#
loop_
_entity_poly.entity_id
_entity_poly.type
_entity_poly.pdbx_seq_one_letter_code
_entity_poly.pdbx_strand_id
1 'polypeptide(L)' 'MSALDLWKVGRRCSNCQAFETEASECLNGLGVMQPDGVCEQHRSIEESKADDEAMQRFRSSIGLPPMR' A
#
# COMPACT_ATOMS: atom_id res chain seq x y z
N MET A 1 9.94 -14.29 -17.07
CA MET A 1 9.28 -13.54 -15.99
C MET A 1 8.57 -12.35 -16.61
N SER A 2 7.29 -12.17 -16.29
CA SER A 2 6.49 -11.03 -16.75
C SER A 2 6.75 -9.79 -15.89
N ALA A 3 6.30 -8.61 -16.35
CA ALA A 3 6.33 -7.38 -15.54
C ALA A 3 5.52 -7.51 -14.24
N LEU A 4 4.43 -8.28 -14.27
CA LEU A 4 3.63 -8.59 -13.08
C LEU A 4 4.40 -9.46 -12.08
N ASP A 5 5.18 -10.43 -12.57
CA ASP A 5 6.02 -11.26 -11.69
C ASP A 5 7.11 -10.42 -11.03
N LEU A 6 7.71 -9.48 -11.76
CA LEU A 6 8.71 -8.55 -11.23
C LEU A 6 8.11 -7.60 -10.19
N TRP A 7 6.89 -7.11 -10.41
CA TRP A 7 6.21 -6.23 -9.46
C TRP A 7 5.95 -6.92 -8.12
N LYS A 8 5.65 -8.23 -8.13
CA LYS A 8 5.41 -9.03 -6.91
C LYS A 8 6.68 -9.31 -6.10
N VAL A 9 7.88 -9.10 -6.65
CA VAL A 9 9.13 -9.40 -5.96
C VAL A 9 9.24 -8.56 -4.69
N GLY A 10 9.33 -9.24 -3.53
CA GLY A 10 9.45 -8.60 -2.22
C GLY A 10 8.14 -8.07 -1.63
N ARG A 11 7.01 -8.18 -2.35
CA ARG A 11 5.68 -7.78 -1.86
C ARG A 11 4.95 -8.96 -1.22
N ARG A 12 4.38 -8.75 -0.04
CA ARG A 12 3.69 -9.77 0.76
C ARG A 12 2.61 -9.12 1.62
N CYS A 13 1.57 -9.84 2.00
CA CYS A 13 0.55 -9.34 2.93
C CYS A 13 1.21 -8.78 4.20
N SER A 14 2.23 -9.45 4.74
CA SER A 14 2.98 -9.00 5.92
C SER A 14 3.65 -7.63 5.80
N ASN A 15 3.85 -7.09 4.60
CA ASN A 15 4.38 -5.75 4.37
C ASN A 15 3.42 -4.83 3.58
N CYS A 16 2.16 -5.23 3.48
CA CYS A 16 1.07 -4.41 2.97
C CYS A 16 0.54 -3.49 4.08
N GLN A 17 0.26 -2.23 3.75
CA GLN A 17 -0.39 -1.27 4.65
C GLN A 17 -1.75 -1.74 5.17
N ALA A 18 -2.46 -2.54 4.37
CA ALA A 18 -3.81 -3.00 4.66
C ALA A 18 -3.86 -4.40 5.29
N PHE A 19 -2.76 -4.88 5.88
CA PHE A 19 -2.72 -6.17 6.59
C PHE A 19 -2.59 -5.94 8.09
N GLU A 20 -3.56 -6.45 8.84
CA GLU A 20 -3.52 -6.50 10.29
C GLU A 20 -2.81 -7.78 10.73
N THR A 21 -1.67 -7.63 11.39
CA THR A 21 -0.76 -8.76 11.68
C THR A 21 -1.34 -9.66 12.77
N GLU A 22 -1.92 -9.08 13.82
CA GLU A 22 -2.43 -9.83 14.97
C GLU A 22 -3.64 -10.70 14.60
N ALA A 23 -4.51 -10.19 13.72
CA ALA A 23 -5.68 -10.91 13.22
C ALA A 23 -5.39 -11.73 11.95
N SER A 24 -4.21 -11.56 11.34
CA SER A 24 -3.89 -12.08 10.00
C SER A 24 -4.97 -11.74 8.97
N GLU A 25 -5.49 -10.51 9.01
CA GLU A 25 -6.65 -10.09 8.24
C GLU A 25 -6.32 -8.94 7.27
N CYS A 26 -6.97 -8.92 6.12
CA CYS A 26 -6.92 -7.80 5.20
C CYS A 26 -8.00 -6.76 5.51
N LEU A 27 -7.58 -5.53 5.82
CA LEU A 27 -8.44 -4.39 6.11
C LEU A 27 -9.25 -3.90 4.91
N ASN A 28 -8.93 -4.37 3.69
CA ASN A 28 -9.73 -4.11 2.49
C ASN A 28 -10.95 -5.05 2.36
N GLY A 29 -11.25 -5.85 3.37
CA GLY A 29 -12.43 -6.73 3.41
C GLY A 29 -12.26 -8.04 2.64
N LEU A 30 -11.03 -8.44 2.34
CA LEU A 30 -10.74 -9.74 1.72
C LEU A 30 -10.71 -10.89 2.76
N GLY A 31 -10.76 -10.58 4.05
CA GLY A 31 -10.77 -11.54 5.16
C GLY A 31 -9.37 -12.01 5.57
N VAL A 32 -9.30 -13.22 6.16
CA VAL A 32 -8.05 -13.81 6.67
C VAL A 32 -7.10 -14.14 5.52
N MET A 33 -5.84 -13.72 5.64
CA MET A 33 -4.81 -13.85 4.61
C MET A 33 -3.57 -14.58 5.11
N GLN A 34 -2.91 -15.27 4.17
CA GLN A 34 -1.56 -15.78 4.41
C GLN A 34 -0.55 -14.63 4.38
N PRO A 35 0.35 -14.51 5.38
CA PRO A 35 1.28 -13.38 5.45
C PRO A 35 2.23 -13.28 4.25
N ASP A 36 2.56 -14.40 3.60
CA ASP A 36 3.47 -14.48 2.45
C ASP A 36 2.78 -14.32 1.08
N GLY A 37 1.44 -14.29 1.06
CA GLY A 37 0.65 -14.05 -0.14
C GLY A 37 0.77 -12.60 -0.63
N VAL A 38 0.35 -12.33 -1.86
CA VAL A 38 0.30 -10.97 -2.42
C VAL A 38 -0.88 -10.83 -3.37
N CYS A 39 -1.63 -9.74 -3.24
CA CYS A 39 -2.72 -9.39 -4.14
C CYS A 39 -2.35 -8.21 -5.06
N GLU A 40 -3.13 -7.99 -6.10
CA GLU A 40 -2.90 -6.89 -7.07
C GLU A 40 -3.15 -5.50 -6.47
N GLN A 41 -3.82 -5.42 -5.32
CA GLN A 41 -4.07 -4.18 -4.57
C GLN A 41 -3.00 -3.93 -3.49
N HIS A 42 -1.93 -4.72 -3.46
CA HIS A 42 -0.87 -4.55 -2.48
C HIS A 42 -0.25 -3.15 -2.57
N ARG A 43 -0.18 -2.47 -1.41
CA ARG A 43 0.52 -1.20 -1.26
C ARG A 43 1.32 -1.21 0.03
N SER A 44 2.61 -0.90 -0.04
CA SER A 44 3.43 -0.78 1.16
C SER A 44 3.15 0.52 1.92
N ILE A 45 3.56 0.58 3.18
CA ILE A 45 3.45 1.80 3.99
C ILE A 45 4.28 2.93 3.36
N GLU A 46 5.46 2.62 2.82
CA GLU A 46 6.35 3.56 2.15
C GLU A 46 5.72 4.13 0.88
N GLU A 47 5.06 3.29 0.08
CA GLU A 47 4.33 3.74 -1.11
C GLU A 47 3.19 4.68 -0.74
N SER A 48 2.44 4.36 0.33
CA SER A 48 1.39 5.26 0.82
C SER A 48 1.92 6.62 1.22
N LYS A 49 3.04 6.64 1.95
CA LYS A 49 3.69 7.90 2.38
C LYS A 49 4.18 8.71 1.18
N ALA A 50 4.78 8.05 0.18
CA ALA A 50 5.28 8.73 -1.02
C ALA A 50 4.14 9.40 -1.80
N ASP A 51 2.99 8.74 -1.90
CA ASP A 51 1.79 9.31 -2.53
C ASP A 51 1.21 10.47 -1.72
N ASP A 52 1.16 10.34 -0.38
CA ASP A 52 0.71 11.43 0.50
C ASP A 52 1.61 12.67 0.33
N GLU A 53 2.93 12.48 0.29
CA GLU A 53 3.89 13.56 0.02
C GLU A 53 3.72 14.16 -1.38
N ALA A 54 3.48 13.34 -2.40
CA ALA A 54 3.23 13.81 -3.76
C ALA A 54 1.94 14.64 -3.82
N MET A 55 0.89 14.22 -3.11
CA MET A 55 -0.36 14.95 -2.99
C MET A 55 -0.17 16.28 -2.26
N GLN A 56 0.61 16.33 -1.18
CA GLN A 56 0.91 17.59 -0.49
C GLN A 56 1.68 18.57 -1.40
N ARG A 57 2.67 18.06 -2.16
CA ARG A 57 3.41 18.86 -3.15
C ARG A 57 2.48 19.42 -4.23
N PHE A 58 1.60 18.59 -4.78
CA PHE A 58 0.63 19.03 -5.78
C PHE A 58 -0.31 20.10 -5.23
N ARG A 59 -0.89 19.89 -4.04
CA ARG A 59 -1.79 20.87 -3.39
C ARG A 59 -1.11 22.21 -3.17
N SER A 60 0.12 22.19 -2.65
CA SER A 60 0.92 23.40 -2.48
C SER A 60 1.15 24.13 -3.80
N SER A 61 1.43 23.40 -4.89
CA SER A 61 1.65 23.98 -6.22
C SER A 61 0.45 24.73 -6.80
N ILE A 62 -0.77 24.39 -6.37
CA ILE A 62 -2.03 25.03 -6.81
C ILE A 62 -2.65 25.93 -5.74
N GLY A 63 -1.92 26.24 -4.66
CA GLY A 63 -2.36 27.16 -3.61
C GLY A 63 -3.43 26.59 -2.67
N LEU A 64 -3.62 25.27 -2.63
CA LEU A 64 -4.50 24.63 -1.66
C LEU A 64 -3.80 24.46 -0.30
N PRO A 65 -4.53 24.57 0.82
CA PRO A 65 -3.96 24.33 2.15
C PRO A 65 -3.51 22.86 2.32
N PRO A 66 -2.58 22.56 3.24
CA PRO A 66 -2.15 21.19 3.52
C PRO A 66 -3.31 20.30 3.96
N MET A 67 -3.24 19.00 3.66
CA MET A 67 -4.21 18.05 4.24
C MET A 67 -3.97 17.92 5.75
N ARG A 68 -5.07 17.90 6.51
CA ARG A 68 -5.07 17.74 7.98
C ARG A 68 -4.71 16.34 8.40
#